data_AF-A0A7X7UVA5-F1
#
_entry.id   AF-A0A7X7UVA5-F1
#
_cell.length_a   1.000
_cell.length_b   1.000
_cell.length_c   1.000
_cell.angle_alpha   90.00
_cell.angle_beta   90.00
_cell.angle_gamma   90.00
#
_symmetry.space_group_name_H-M   'P 1'
#
loop_
_entity.id
_entity.type
_entity.pdbx_description
1 polymer ?
#
loop_
_entity_poly.entity_id
_entity_poly.type
_entity_poly.pdbx_seq_one_letter_code
_entity_poly.pdbx_strand_id
1 'polypeptide(L)'
;DNASGSAGVMELARMCSQARANGFDFRRTLVFIAFGAEESGLNGSYYYVSNPVFPLKQTVMVLNMDMIGRSDNKPGEPGTAYSMAIGSRSRTMKKSIRQLNRQMDNIHFDYSVNFPNSITWYFGSDHYPFVRKKVPALVFNTGLHDDYHKVTDKPEKINYESLTNILKGMFVLLVDLANEPEKYPLK
;
A
#
# COMPACT_ATOMS: atom_id res chain seq x y z
N ASP A 1 -2.86 -13.59 -6.44
CA ASP A 1 -3.09 -12.17 -6.58
C ASP A 1 -4.60 -11.91 -6.48
N ASN A 2 -5.12 -11.04 -5.60
CA ASN A 2 -4.46 -10.21 -4.57
C ASN A 2 -4.91 -10.58 -3.14
N ALA A 3 -4.99 -11.88 -2.84
CA ALA A 3 -5.43 -12.35 -1.52
C ALA A 3 -4.54 -11.81 -0.36
N SER A 4 -3.22 -11.67 -0.58
CA SER A 4 -2.31 -11.07 0.41
C SER A 4 -2.63 -9.62 0.73
N GLY A 5 -2.95 -8.80 -0.28
CA GLY A 5 -3.34 -7.40 -0.06
C GLY A 5 -4.70 -7.29 0.62
N SER A 6 -5.65 -8.14 0.23
CA SER A 6 -6.98 -8.22 0.86
C SER A 6 -6.89 -8.59 2.35
N ALA A 7 -6.08 -9.60 2.69
CA ALA A 7 -5.78 -9.94 4.08
C ALA A 7 -5.09 -8.77 4.82
N GLY A 8 -4.20 -8.05 4.14
CA GLY A 8 -3.56 -6.85 4.67
C GLY A 8 -4.54 -5.73 5.02
N VAL A 9 -5.54 -5.46 4.17
CA VAL A 9 -6.61 -4.48 4.45
C VAL A 9 -7.36 -4.86 5.72
N MET A 10 -7.75 -6.12 5.84
CA MET A 10 -8.47 -6.63 7.02
C MET A 10 -7.62 -6.54 8.29
N GLU A 11 -6.34 -6.90 8.22
CA GLU A 11 -5.43 -6.87 9.36
C GLU A 11 -5.13 -5.44 9.82
N LEU A 12 -4.88 -4.51 8.90
CA LEU A 12 -4.70 -3.09 9.25
C LEU A 12 -5.97 -2.51 9.88
N ALA A 13 -7.15 -2.88 9.39
CA ALA A 13 -8.42 -2.48 9.99
C ALA A 13 -8.54 -3.02 11.42
N ARG A 14 -8.18 -4.30 11.66
CA ARG A 14 -8.15 -4.92 12.99
C ARG A 14 -7.19 -4.19 13.93
N MET A 15 -5.95 -3.93 13.49
CA MET A 15 -4.94 -3.21 14.28
C MET A 15 -5.39 -1.78 14.62
N CYS A 16 -5.96 -1.04 13.67
CA CYS A 16 -6.50 0.30 13.90
C CYS A 16 -7.69 0.29 14.87
N SER A 17 -8.57 -0.71 14.75
CA SER A 17 -9.68 -0.89 15.69
C SER A 17 -9.19 -1.17 17.11
N GLN A 18 -8.14 -1.99 17.26
CA GLN A 18 -7.54 -2.25 18.56
C GLN A 18 -6.85 -1.02 19.15
N ALA A 19 -6.14 -0.23 18.33
CA ALA A 19 -5.54 1.02 18.78
C ALA A 19 -6.61 1.99 19.32
N ARG A 20 -7.75 2.12 18.62
CA ARG A 20 -8.90 2.91 19.10
C ARG A 20 -9.48 2.40 20.41
N ALA A 21 -9.65 1.08 20.54
CA ALA A 21 -10.13 0.47 21.78
C ALA A 21 -9.19 0.74 22.97
N ASN A 22 -7.89 0.93 22.70
CA ASN A 22 -6.88 1.29 23.69
C ASN A 22 -6.71 2.82 23.88
N GLY A 23 -7.64 3.64 23.37
CA GLY A 23 -7.67 5.08 23.58
C GLY A 23 -6.84 5.91 22.59
N PHE A 24 -6.27 5.30 21.54
CA PHE A 24 -5.61 6.05 20.48
C PHE A 24 -6.64 6.61 19.49
N ASP A 25 -6.63 7.91 19.25
CA ASP A 25 -7.48 8.53 18.23
C ASP A 25 -6.67 8.94 17.00
N PHE A 26 -7.27 8.74 15.83
CA PHE A 26 -6.68 9.13 14.55
C PHE A 26 -7.25 10.49 14.14
N ARG A 27 -6.39 11.48 13.88
CA ARG A 27 -6.85 12.82 13.43
C ARG A 27 -7.58 12.81 12.09
N ARG A 28 -7.45 11.73 11.32
CA ARG A 28 -8.10 11.54 10.03
C ARG A 28 -8.98 10.29 10.03
N THR A 29 -10.06 10.37 9.26
CA THR A 29 -10.86 9.20 8.93
C THR A 29 -10.03 8.21 8.12
N LEU A 30 -10.02 6.95 8.58
CA LEU A 30 -9.44 5.83 7.86
C LEU A 30 -10.56 5.11 7.11
N VAL A 31 -10.35 4.84 5.81
CA VAL A 31 -11.29 4.09 4.98
C VAL A 31 -10.55 2.87 4.45
N PHE A 32 -11.06 1.68 4.78
CA PHE A 32 -10.54 0.40 4.32
C PHE A 32 -11.43 -0.11 3.20
N ILE A 33 -10.84 -0.42 2.04
CA ILE A 33 -11.59 -0.80 0.83
C ILE A 33 -10.94 -2.03 0.21
N ALA A 34 -11.76 -3.01 -0.16
CA ALA A 34 -11.39 -4.09 -1.06
C ALA A 34 -12.14 -3.89 -2.37
N PHE A 35 -11.41 -3.64 -3.47
CA PHE A 35 -12.03 -3.41 -4.78
C PHE A 35 -12.35 -4.73 -5.47
N GLY A 36 -13.46 -4.74 -6.21
CA GLY A 36 -13.81 -5.83 -7.11
C GLY A 36 -13.34 -5.56 -8.53
N ALA A 37 -13.14 -6.62 -9.31
CA ALA A 37 -12.93 -6.56 -10.76
C ALA A 37 -11.68 -5.74 -11.18
N GLU A 38 -10.64 -5.75 -10.35
CA GLU A 38 -9.32 -5.13 -10.62
C GLU A 38 -8.70 -5.73 -11.90
N GLU A 39 -8.58 -7.06 -11.95
CA GLU A 39 -7.93 -7.80 -13.05
C GLU A 39 -8.59 -7.65 -14.42
N SER A 40 -9.82 -7.13 -14.45
CA SER A 40 -10.60 -6.87 -15.66
C SER A 40 -10.52 -5.42 -16.14
N GLY A 41 -9.61 -4.63 -15.58
CA GLY A 41 -9.38 -3.22 -15.96
C GLY A 41 -9.68 -2.19 -14.87
N LEU A 42 -9.42 -2.52 -13.60
CA LEU A 42 -9.59 -1.63 -12.44
C LEU A 42 -11.05 -1.18 -12.24
N ASN A 43 -12.02 -2.01 -12.62
CA ASN A 43 -13.41 -1.59 -12.75
C ASN A 43 -14.00 -1.09 -11.42
N GLY A 44 -13.70 -1.76 -10.30
CA GLY A 44 -14.17 -1.36 -8.98
C GLY A 44 -13.61 -0.01 -8.52
N SER A 45 -12.29 0.20 -8.66
CA SER A 45 -11.65 1.46 -8.26
C SER A 45 -12.02 2.62 -9.19
N TYR A 46 -12.17 2.39 -10.50
CA TYR A 46 -12.72 3.38 -11.42
C TYR A 46 -14.14 3.80 -11.05
N TYR A 47 -14.99 2.82 -10.71
CA TYR A 47 -16.34 3.10 -10.27
C TYR A 47 -16.35 3.93 -8.99
N TYR A 48 -15.57 3.54 -7.97
CA TYR A 48 -15.49 4.28 -6.71
C TYR A 48 -14.99 5.72 -6.92
N VAL A 49 -13.93 5.91 -7.69
CA VAL A 49 -13.38 7.26 -7.97
C VAL A 49 -14.38 8.14 -8.73
N SER A 50 -15.26 7.55 -9.54
CA SER A 50 -16.32 8.27 -10.24
C SER A 50 -17.57 8.50 -9.39
N ASN A 51 -17.83 7.63 -8.41
CA ASN A 51 -19.00 7.63 -7.53
C ASN A 51 -18.58 7.45 -6.06
N PRO A 52 -17.81 8.38 -5.49
CA PRO A 52 -17.15 8.13 -4.22
C PRO A 52 -18.12 8.32 -3.05
N VAL A 53 -18.13 7.37 -2.12
CA VAL A 53 -18.90 7.48 -0.86
C VAL A 53 -18.42 8.68 -0.04
N PHE A 54 -17.11 8.91 -0.01
CA PHE A 54 -16.49 10.09 0.60
C PHE A 54 -15.91 11.01 -0.49
N PRO A 55 -16.18 12.32 -0.48
CA PRO A 55 -15.70 13.21 -1.55
C PRO A 55 -14.18 13.11 -1.76
N LEU A 56 -13.73 12.80 -2.99
CA LEU A 56 -12.30 12.60 -3.28
C LEU A 56 -11.40 13.77 -2.87
N LYS A 57 -11.92 15.01 -2.89
CA LYS A 57 -11.20 16.20 -2.41
C LYS A 57 -10.79 16.15 -0.93
N GLN A 58 -11.42 15.26 -0.15
CA GLN A 58 -11.09 14.99 1.26
C GLN A 58 -10.09 13.84 1.40
N THR A 59 -9.91 13.00 0.38
CA THR A 59 -8.91 11.94 0.38
C THR A 59 -7.51 12.54 0.30
N VAL A 60 -6.76 12.41 1.40
CA VAL A 60 -5.40 12.97 1.48
C VAL A 60 -4.33 12.06 0.89
N MET A 61 -4.59 10.75 0.87
CA MET A 61 -3.68 9.72 0.38
C MET A 61 -4.41 8.38 0.26
N VAL A 62 -3.94 7.53 -0.65
CA VAL A 62 -4.30 6.11 -0.76
C VAL A 62 -3.07 5.28 -0.39
N LEU A 63 -3.25 4.29 0.49
CA LEU A 63 -2.26 3.23 0.69
C LEU A 63 -2.79 1.98 -0.02
N ASN A 64 -2.12 1.55 -1.08
CA ASN A 64 -2.55 0.45 -1.93
C ASN A 64 -1.66 -0.76 -1.69
N MET A 65 -2.24 -1.91 -1.39
CA MET A 65 -1.51 -3.17 -1.20
C MET A 65 -1.84 -4.11 -2.33
N ASP A 66 -0.81 -4.52 -3.07
CA ASP A 66 -0.97 -5.44 -4.19
C ASP A 66 0.20 -6.42 -4.25
N MET A 67 -0.09 -7.71 -4.11
CA MET A 67 0.92 -8.76 -3.95
C MET A 67 1.98 -8.42 -2.89
N ILE A 68 1.62 -8.48 -1.61
CA ILE A 68 2.53 -8.14 -0.48
C ILE A 68 3.06 -9.37 0.28
N GLY A 69 2.86 -10.58 -0.26
CA GLY A 69 3.11 -11.83 0.45
C GLY A 69 4.23 -12.71 -0.11
N ARG A 70 4.87 -12.33 -1.21
CA ARG A 70 5.92 -13.14 -1.86
C ARG A 70 7.29 -12.52 -1.56
N SER A 71 8.36 -13.27 -1.75
CA SER A 71 9.73 -12.76 -1.60
C SER A 71 10.68 -13.34 -2.65
N ASP A 72 10.13 -13.83 -3.77
CA ASP A 72 10.88 -14.63 -4.73
C ASP A 72 11.79 -13.77 -5.63
N ASN A 73 11.46 -12.47 -5.77
CA ASN A 73 12.11 -11.59 -6.73
C ASN A 73 13.06 -10.58 -6.07
N LYS A 74 14.20 -11.10 -5.58
CA LYS A 74 15.57 -10.63 -5.87
C LYS A 74 16.62 -11.46 -5.09
N PRO A 75 17.80 -11.75 -5.67
CA PRO A 75 18.97 -12.16 -4.91
C PRO A 75 19.48 -10.98 -4.08
N GLY A 76 19.40 -11.09 -2.75
CA GLY A 76 20.07 -10.15 -1.85
C GLY A 76 19.42 -9.96 -0.49
N GLU A 77 18.11 -9.74 -0.39
CA GLU A 77 17.49 -9.44 0.91
C GLU A 77 16.05 -10.01 1.03
N PRO A 78 15.80 -10.88 2.01
CA PRO A 78 14.44 -11.24 2.44
C PRO A 78 13.69 -9.99 2.92
N GLY A 79 12.43 -9.81 2.50
CA GLY A 79 11.53 -8.80 3.09
C GLY A 79 11.56 -7.40 2.48
N THR A 80 12.14 -7.19 1.30
CA THR A 80 12.01 -5.89 0.60
C THR A 80 10.59 -5.69 0.06
N ALA A 81 9.81 -4.81 0.69
CA ALA A 81 8.57 -4.30 0.11
C ALA A 81 8.89 -3.08 -0.76
N TYR A 82 8.48 -3.11 -2.02
CA TYR A 82 8.58 -1.97 -2.91
C TYR A 82 7.43 -1.01 -2.61
N SER A 83 7.77 0.23 -2.23
CA SER A 83 6.82 1.30 -1.99
C SER A 83 6.91 2.36 -3.09
N MET A 84 6.06 2.26 -4.12
CA MET A 84 6.00 3.32 -5.12
C MET A 84 5.13 4.46 -4.59
N ALA A 85 5.76 5.59 -4.30
CA ALA A 85 5.06 6.83 -3.95
C ALA A 85 4.59 7.55 -5.22
N ILE A 86 3.39 7.22 -5.70
CA ILE A 86 2.83 7.81 -6.91
C ILE A 86 2.07 9.08 -6.58
N GLY A 87 2.51 10.17 -7.21
CA GLY A 87 1.87 11.47 -7.11
C GLY A 87 2.38 12.34 -5.96
N SER A 88 2.66 11.81 -4.77
CA SER A 88 3.18 12.64 -3.66
C SER A 88 4.69 12.84 -3.77
N ARG A 89 5.15 14.09 -3.92
CA ARG A 89 6.56 14.48 -3.75
C ARG A 89 6.89 14.91 -2.31
N SER A 90 6.03 14.56 -1.35
CA SER A 90 6.14 15.06 0.03
C SER A 90 7.45 14.66 0.70
N ARG A 91 8.18 15.66 1.21
CA ARG A 91 9.39 15.45 2.03
C ARG A 91 9.07 14.75 3.34
N THR A 92 7.92 15.07 3.93
CA THR A 92 7.40 14.50 5.18
C THR A 92 7.19 13.00 5.03
N MET A 93 6.49 12.59 3.98
CA MET A 93 6.27 11.17 3.67
C MET A 93 7.59 10.41 3.47
N LYS A 94 8.54 10.97 2.70
CA LYS A 94 9.87 10.37 2.55
C LYS A 94 10.63 10.30 3.89
N LYS A 95 10.41 11.25 4.81
CA LYS A 95 11.00 11.22 6.15
C LYS A 95 10.40 10.10 6.98
N SER A 96 9.08 9.91 6.98
CA SER A 96 8.41 8.81 7.68
C SER A 96 8.90 7.45 7.18
N ILE A 97 8.99 7.24 5.85
CA ILE A 97 9.51 5.98 5.29
C ILE A 97 10.98 5.77 5.67
N ARG A 98 11.83 6.81 5.62
CA ARG A 98 13.23 6.71 6.08
C ARG A 98 13.35 6.38 7.56
N GLN A 99 12.49 6.94 8.40
CA GLN A 99 12.47 6.67 9.82
C GLN A 99 12.03 5.23 10.08
N LEU A 100 10.99 4.76 9.39
CA LEU A 100 10.53 3.39 9.45
C LEU A 100 11.63 2.39 9.07
N ASN A 101 12.30 2.61 7.93
CA ASN A 101 13.42 1.76 7.50
C ASN A 101 14.60 1.74 8.48
N ARG A 102 14.74 2.72 9.37
CA ARG A 102 15.77 2.72 10.43
C ARG A 102 15.34 1.97 11.69
N GLN A 103 14.04 1.75 11.86
CA GLN A 103 13.44 1.09 13.02
C GLN A 103 13.16 -0.40 12.76
N MET A 104 13.24 -0.83 11.50
CA MET A 104 12.93 -2.18 11.06
C MET A 104 14.16 -2.84 10.46
N ASP A 105 14.64 -3.90 11.11
CA ASP A 105 15.86 -4.60 10.68
C ASP A 105 15.62 -5.55 9.49
N ASN A 106 14.40 -6.06 9.32
CA ASN A 106 14.09 -7.14 8.38
C ASN A 106 13.21 -6.69 7.20
N ILE A 107 12.95 -5.39 7.07
CA ILE A 107 12.17 -4.84 5.95
C ILE A 107 12.79 -3.53 5.51
N HIS A 108 12.99 -3.45 4.20
CA HIS A 108 13.30 -2.21 3.52
C HIS A 108 12.14 -1.79 2.63
N PHE A 109 11.52 -0.66 2.93
CA PHE A 109 10.59 -0.02 2.02
C PHE A 109 11.38 0.81 1.01
N ASP A 110 11.54 0.31 -0.21
CA ASP A 110 12.17 1.08 -1.30
C ASP A 110 11.21 2.16 -1.77
N TYR A 111 11.61 3.43 -1.65
CA TYR A 111 10.85 4.61 -2.05
C TYR A 111 11.56 5.41 -3.16
N SER A 112 12.54 4.80 -3.83
CA SER A 112 13.20 5.39 -4.99
C SER A 112 12.22 5.46 -6.16
N VAL A 113 12.15 6.64 -6.80
CA VAL A 113 11.18 6.90 -7.90
C VAL A 113 11.65 6.28 -9.23
N ASN A 114 12.83 5.64 -9.24
CA ASN A 114 13.52 5.17 -10.43
C ASN A 114 13.56 3.64 -10.44
N PHE A 115 12.44 3.01 -10.77
CA PHE A 115 12.44 1.58 -11.09
C PHE A 115 12.28 1.38 -12.61
N PRO A 116 13.21 0.66 -13.28
CA PRO A 116 13.02 0.25 -14.66
C PRO A 116 11.91 -0.80 -14.69
N ASN A 117 10.92 -0.65 -15.58
CA ASN A 117 9.58 -1.29 -15.57
C ASN A 117 8.47 -0.54 -14.80
N SER A 118 8.65 0.77 -14.58
CA SER A 118 7.69 1.65 -13.90
C SER A 118 6.27 1.68 -14.49
N ILE A 119 6.05 1.38 -15.76
CA ILE A 119 4.72 1.45 -16.40
C ILE A 119 3.75 0.43 -15.79
N THR A 120 4.13 -0.84 -15.69
CA THR A 120 3.22 -1.89 -15.19
C THR A 120 2.77 -1.60 -13.76
N TRP A 121 3.69 -1.19 -12.88
CA TRP A 121 3.36 -0.87 -11.48
C TRP A 121 2.67 0.48 -11.31
N TYR A 122 2.91 1.44 -12.21
CA TYR A 122 2.29 2.75 -12.16
C TYR A 122 0.83 2.74 -12.63
N PHE A 123 0.49 1.83 -13.55
CA PHE A 123 -0.84 1.74 -14.16
C PHE A 123 -1.65 0.52 -13.72
N GLY A 124 -1.02 -0.51 -13.16
CA GLY A 124 -1.60 -1.85 -13.04
C GLY A 124 -2.15 -2.21 -11.67
N SER A 125 -2.69 -1.25 -10.90
CA SER A 125 -3.40 -1.56 -9.66
C SER A 125 -4.36 -0.42 -9.27
N ASP A 126 -5.22 -0.66 -8.29
CA ASP A 126 -6.38 0.17 -7.92
C ASP A 126 -6.06 1.60 -7.44
N HIS A 127 -4.78 1.91 -7.17
CA HIS A 127 -4.35 3.27 -6.89
C HIS A 127 -4.41 4.18 -8.13
N TYR A 128 -4.33 3.63 -9.34
CA TYR A 128 -4.16 4.42 -10.56
C TYR A 128 -5.34 5.37 -10.83
N PRO A 129 -6.63 4.96 -10.72
CA PRO A 129 -7.76 5.87 -10.85
C PRO A 129 -7.72 7.08 -9.90
N PHE A 130 -7.22 6.90 -8.68
CA PHE A 130 -7.05 7.98 -7.70
C PHE A 130 -5.98 8.99 -8.13
N VAL A 131 -4.83 8.49 -8.59
CA VAL A 131 -3.73 9.32 -9.11
C VAL A 131 -4.20 10.15 -10.30
N ARG A 132 -4.99 9.57 -11.21
CA ARG A 132 -5.61 10.31 -12.33
C ARG A 132 -6.50 11.47 -11.88
N LYS A 133 -7.13 11.35 -10.70
CA LYS A 133 -7.93 12.41 -10.07
C LYS A 133 -7.15 13.28 -9.10
N LYS A 134 -5.82 13.27 -9.19
CA LYS A 134 -4.91 14.07 -8.39
C LYS A 134 -4.93 13.74 -6.88
N VAL A 135 -5.21 12.49 -6.52
CA VAL A 135 -5.04 11.97 -5.15
C VAL A 135 -3.73 11.18 -5.08
N PRO A 136 -2.82 11.48 -4.14
CA PRO A 136 -1.56 10.74 -4.01
C PRO A 136 -1.78 9.31 -3.52
N ALA A 137 -0.89 8.41 -3.92
CA ALA A 137 -0.89 7.03 -3.48
C ALA A 137 0.51 6.56 -3.06
N LEU A 138 0.56 5.65 -2.09
CA LEU A 138 1.70 4.79 -1.82
C LEU A 138 1.30 3.35 -2.15
N VAL A 139 2.08 2.69 -3.00
CA VAL A 139 1.79 1.34 -3.50
C VAL A 139 2.79 0.37 -2.91
N PHE A 140 2.32 -0.64 -2.20
CA PHE A 140 3.13 -1.68 -1.57
C PHE A 140 2.99 -2.97 -2.37
N ASN A 141 4.11 -3.50 -2.84
CA ASN A 141 4.19 -4.78 -3.55
C ASN A 141 5.53 -5.48 -3.26
N THR A 142 5.58 -6.79 -3.42
CA THR A 142 6.81 -7.58 -3.31
C THR A 142 7.37 -7.99 -4.69
N GLY A 143 6.91 -7.32 -5.75
CA GLY A 143 7.24 -7.64 -7.14
C GLY A 143 6.41 -8.79 -7.71
N LEU A 144 6.65 -9.09 -8.99
CA LEU A 144 6.07 -10.24 -9.67
C LEU A 144 6.62 -11.55 -9.08
N HIS A 145 6.11 -12.68 -9.54
CA HIS A 145 6.65 -14.01 -9.25
C HIS A 145 6.25 -14.99 -10.37
N ASP A 146 6.89 -16.15 -10.45
CA ASP A 146 6.67 -17.12 -11.53
C ASP A 146 5.25 -17.68 -11.60
N ASP A 147 4.50 -17.58 -10.51
CA ASP A 147 3.11 -18.03 -10.39
C ASP A 147 2.06 -16.98 -10.75
N TYR A 148 2.48 -15.76 -11.10
CA TYR A 148 1.56 -14.66 -11.39
C TYR A 148 0.54 -15.06 -12.48
N HIS A 149 -0.75 -14.85 -12.19
CA HIS A 149 -1.90 -15.24 -13.03
C HIS A 149 -1.99 -16.73 -13.37
N LYS A 150 -1.45 -17.61 -12.52
CA LYS A 150 -1.52 -19.07 -12.68
C LYS A 150 -2.23 -19.71 -11.50
N VAL A 151 -2.81 -20.88 -11.74
CA VAL A 151 -3.43 -21.74 -10.70
C VAL A 151 -2.43 -22.23 -9.63
N THR A 152 -1.15 -22.01 -9.87
CA THR A 152 -0.06 -22.34 -8.96
C THR A 152 0.26 -21.22 -7.97
N ASP A 153 -0.42 -20.07 -8.06
CA ASP A 153 -0.38 -19.02 -7.04
C ASP A 153 -1.24 -19.42 -5.85
N LYS A 154 -0.58 -19.87 -4.78
CA LYS A 154 -1.21 -20.60 -3.67
C LYS A 154 -0.73 -20.09 -2.31
N PRO A 155 -1.54 -20.21 -1.25
CA PRO A 155 -1.21 -19.71 0.08
C PRO A 155 0.06 -20.32 0.69
N GLU A 156 0.46 -21.54 0.32
CA GLU A 156 1.68 -22.17 0.83
C GLU A 156 2.96 -21.47 0.36
N LYS A 157 2.86 -20.64 -0.67
CA LYS A 157 3.96 -19.88 -1.25
C LYS A 157 4.14 -18.50 -0.61
N ILE A 158 3.28 -18.13 0.33
CA ILE A 158 3.37 -16.86 1.04
C ILE A 158 4.46 -16.93 2.11
N ASN A 159 5.32 -15.93 2.13
CA ASN A 159 6.22 -15.70 3.25
C ASN A 159 5.47 -14.93 4.35
N TYR A 160 4.81 -15.67 5.24
CA TYR A 160 3.96 -15.07 6.29
C TYR A 160 4.74 -14.21 7.29
N GLU A 161 6.00 -14.53 7.55
CA GLU A 161 6.85 -13.71 8.43
C GLU A 161 7.12 -12.35 7.78
N SER A 162 7.51 -12.35 6.50
CA SER A 162 7.70 -11.13 5.73
C SER A 162 6.40 -10.32 5.63
N LEU A 163 5.28 -10.95 5.26
CA LEU A 163 3.97 -10.31 5.21
C LEU A 163 3.59 -9.65 6.54
N THR A 164 3.81 -10.36 7.66
CA THR A 164 3.54 -9.84 9.00
C THR A 164 4.37 -8.60 9.30
N ASN A 165 5.66 -8.65 8.99
CA ASN A 165 6.53 -7.50 9.19
C ASN A 165 6.10 -6.33 8.28
N ILE A 166 5.68 -6.60 7.03
CA ILE A 166 5.23 -5.56 6.09
C ILE A 166 4.02 -4.85 6.69
N LEU A 167 3.04 -5.59 7.19
CA LEU A 167 1.82 -5.04 7.80
C LEU A 167 2.12 -4.24 9.08
N LYS A 168 3.07 -4.69 9.91
CA LYS A 168 3.54 -3.89 11.06
C LYS A 168 4.13 -2.56 10.63
N GLY A 169 5.00 -2.58 9.60
CA GLY A 169 5.60 -1.35 9.09
C GLY A 169 4.57 -0.41 8.46
N MET A 170 3.64 -0.97 7.68
CA MET A 170 2.52 -0.22 7.11
C MET A 170 1.61 0.39 8.17
N PHE A 171 1.38 -0.31 9.29
CA PHE A 171 0.61 0.23 10.41
C PHE A 171 1.30 1.44 11.04
N VAL A 172 2.61 1.37 11.30
CA VAL A 172 3.39 2.52 11.81
C VAL A 172 3.30 3.70 10.84
N LEU A 173 3.50 3.45 9.55
CA LEU A 173 3.40 4.49 8.54
C LEU A 173 1.99 5.07 8.45
N LEU A 174 0.94 4.24 8.51
CA LEU A 174 -0.45 4.68 8.52
C LEU A 174 -0.72 5.60 9.71
N VAL A 175 -0.27 5.23 10.92
CA VAL A 175 -0.41 6.05 12.13
C VAL A 175 0.24 7.40 11.94
N ASP A 176 1.47 7.47 11.42
CA ASP A 176 2.15 8.73 11.13
C ASP A 176 1.34 9.57 10.13
N LEU A 177 1.02 8.99 8.97
CA LEU A 177 0.33 9.68 7.87
C LEU A 177 -1.10 10.11 8.27
N ALA A 178 -1.78 9.38 9.14
CA ALA A 178 -3.11 9.75 9.62
C ALA A 178 -3.10 10.92 10.60
N ASN A 179 -1.97 11.19 11.26
CA ASN A 179 -1.84 12.18 12.33
C ASN A 179 -1.01 13.41 11.96
N GLU A 180 -0.29 13.38 10.84
CA GLU A 180 0.40 14.54 10.27
C GLU A 180 -0.57 15.70 9.96
N PRO A 181 -0.32 16.95 10.35
CA PRO A 181 -1.26 18.06 10.10
C PRO A 181 -1.33 18.46 8.62
N GLU A 182 -0.27 18.29 7.85
CA GLU A 182 -0.19 18.70 6.44
C GLU A 182 -0.88 17.71 5.49
N LYS A 183 -1.47 18.21 4.39
CA LYS A 183 -1.86 17.38 3.24
C LYS A 183 -0.62 17.01 2.43
N TYR A 184 -0.69 15.94 1.65
CA TYR A 184 0.40 15.49 0.76
C TYR A 184 0.18 16.02 -0.67
N PRO A 185 0.64 17.23 -1.04
CA PRO A 185 0.37 17.78 -2.36
C PRO A 185 1.06 16.96 -3.47
N LEU A 186 0.33 16.78 -4.56
CA LEU A 186 0.91 16.42 -5.85
C LEU A 186 1.63 17.65 -6.40
N LYS A 187 2.96 17.65 -6.42
CA LYS A 187 3.72 18.68 -7.14
C LYS A 187 3.90 18.25 -8.58
#